data_AF-A0A518WRL0-F1
#
_entry.id   AF-A0A518WRL0-F1
#
_cell.length_a   1.000
_cell.length_b   1.000
_cell.length_c   1.000
_cell.angle_alpha   90.00
_cell.angle_beta   90.00
_cell.angle_gamma   90.00
#
_symmetry.space_group_name_H-M   'P 1'
#
loop_
_entity.id
_entity.type
_entity.pdbx_description
1 polymer ?
#
loop_
_entity_poly.entity_id
_entity_poly.type
_entity_poly.pdbx_seq_one_letter_code
_entity_poly.pdbx_strand_id
1 'polypeptide(L)' 'MFDVRVRLGAVLEISAAERLMPSDGPVTLWVTGVRLVAHRPPHDEWIWVEGIRLGRTGRRGQQAQILIRASKLLPEDAPR' A
#
# COMPACT_ATOMS: atom_id res chain seq x y z
N MET A 1 6.06 -4.93 -17.23
CA MET A 1 6.26 -3.56 -16.69
C MET A 1 4.91 -3.11 -16.19
N PHE A 2 4.79 -2.71 -14.93
CA PHE A 2 3.51 -2.40 -14.30
C PHE A 2 3.39 -0.89 -14.08
N ASP A 3 2.25 -0.32 -14.44
CA ASP A 3 1.91 1.08 -14.18
C ASP A 3 1.17 1.14 -12.84
N VAL A 4 1.82 1.71 -11.82
CA VAL A 4 1.22 1.89 -10.49
C VAL A 4 0.92 3.37 -10.31
N ARG A 5 -0.36 3.70 -10.12
CA ARG A 5 -0.79 5.08 -9.87
C ARG A 5 -1.18 5.24 -8.42
N VAL A 6 -0.52 6.18 -7.75
CA VAL A 6 -0.76 6.46 -6.33
C VAL A 6 -1.15 7.92 -6.17
N ARG A 7 -2.30 8.15 -5.55
CA ARG A 7 -2.75 9.49 -5.20
C ARG A 7 -2.20 9.88 -3.84
N LEU A 8 -1.31 10.87 -3.81
CA LEU A 8 -0.87 11.48 -2.54
C LEU A 8 -2.07 12.08 -1.81
N GLY A 9 -2.08 11.92 -0.49
CA GLY A 9 -3.19 12.35 0.34
C GLY A 9 -4.40 11.40 0.34
N ALA A 10 -4.38 10.31 -0.43
CA ALA A 10 -5.42 9.29 -0.36
C ALA A 10 -5.33 8.51 0.96
N VAL A 11 -6.47 8.02 1.44
CA VAL A 11 -6.52 7.07 2.57
C VAL A 11 -6.67 5.68 1.98
N LEU A 12 -5.73 4.80 2.30
CA LEU A 12 -5.77 3.40 1.89
C LEU A 12 -6.09 2.52 3.09
N GLU A 13 -7.09 1.67 2.93
CA GLU A 13 -7.32 0.54 3.83
C GLU A 13 -6.60 -0.68 3.28
N ILE A 14 -5.61 -1.13 4.03
CA ILE A 14 -4.72 -2.22 3.66
C ILE A 14 -5.08 -3.43 4.51
N SER A 15 -5.63 -4.46 3.90
CA SER A 15 -5.96 -5.71 4.58
C SER A 15 -4.70 -6.54 4.86
N ALA A 16 -4.84 -7.56 5.72
CA ALA A 16 -3.74 -8.49 5.99
C ALA A 16 -3.26 -9.21 4.71
N ALA A 17 -4.19 -9.64 3.84
CA ALA A 17 -3.87 -10.36 2.60
C ALA A 17 -3.10 -9.52 1.57
N GLU A 18 -3.18 -8.20 1.68
CA GLU A 18 -2.52 -7.26 0.77
C GLU A 18 -1.07 -6.96 1.18
N ARG A 19 -0.61 -7.42 2.35
CA ARG A 19 0.70 -7.12 2.94
C ARG A 19 1.63 -8.33 2.91
N LEU A 20 2.94 -8.07 2.75
CA LEU A 20 3.93 -9.15 2.77
C LEU A 20 4.09 -9.78 4.18
N MET A 21 3.93 -8.97 5.23
CA MET A 21 4.02 -9.42 6.63
C MET A 21 2.71 -9.07 7.35
N PRO A 22 1.73 -9.99 7.37
CA PRO A 22 0.36 -9.74 7.84
C PRO A 22 0.19 -9.83 9.36
N SER A 23 1.24 -9.56 10.14
CA SER A 23 1.26 -9.81 11.59
C SER A 23 0.33 -8.93 12.42
N ASP A 24 -0.21 -7.86 11.83
CA ASP A 24 -1.22 -6.99 12.44
C ASP A 24 -2.49 -6.96 11.56
N GLY A 25 -3.64 -6.67 12.17
CA GLY A 25 -4.91 -6.44 11.48
C GLY A 25 -4.86 -5.33 10.42
N PRO A 26 -6.02 -4.97 9.82
CA PRO A 26 -6.06 -3.99 8.75
C PRO A 26 -5.41 -2.67 9.18
N VAL A 27 -4.65 -2.06 8.27
CA VAL A 27 -3.99 -0.78 8.50
C VAL A 27 -4.59 0.26 7.58
N THR A 28 -5.07 1.34 8.17
CA THR A 28 -5.47 2.53 7.43
C THR A 28 -4.27 3.47 7.33
N LEU A 29 -3.90 3.86 6.12
CA LEU A 29 -2.72 4.66 5.83
C LEU A 29 -3.09 5.90 5.03
N TRP A 30 -2.73 7.07 5.53
CA TRP A 30 -2.79 8.31 4.75
C TRP A 30 -1.52 8.46 3.92
N VAL A 31 -1.64 8.37 2.61
CA VAL A 31 -0.50 8.21 1.70
C VAL A 31 0.30 9.49 1.54
N THR A 32 1.60 9.38 1.76
CA THR A 32 2.58 10.46 1.54
C THR A 32 3.61 10.12 0.47
N GLY A 33 3.70 8.86 0.04
CA GLY A 33 4.64 8.46 -1.02
C GLY A 33 4.52 6.99 -1.43
N VAL A 34 5.22 6.63 -2.51
CA VAL A 34 5.36 5.25 -2.98
C VAL A 34 6.80 5.01 -3.46
N ARG A 35 7.33 3.81 -3.21
CA ARG A 35 8.60 3.36 -3.78
C ARG A 35 8.44 1.97 -4.41
N LEU A 36 8.93 1.83 -5.64
CA LEU A 36 8.99 0.53 -6.33
C LEU A 36 10.07 -0.36 -5.72
N VAL A 37 9.78 -1.66 -5.62
CA VAL A 37 10.78 -2.65 -5.21
C VAL A 37 11.53 -3.13 -6.45
N ALA A 38 12.80 -2.72 -6.59
CA ALA A 38 13.61 -3.07 -7.76
C ALA A 38 14.20 -4.50 -7.74
N HIS A 39 14.07 -5.24 -6.63
CA HIS A 39 14.84 -6.48 -6.41
C HIS A 39 14.07 -7.60 -5.69
N ARG A 40 12.98 -8.13 -6.29
CA ARG A 40 12.29 -9.34 -5.80
C ARG A 40 11.67 -10.17 -6.93
N PRO A 41 11.29 -11.44 -6.67
CA PRO A 41 10.99 -12.45 -7.68
C PRO A 41 9.94 -11.98 -8.71
N PRO A 42 10.04 -12.43 -9.97
CA PRO A 42 9.26 -11.93 -11.12
C PRO A 42 7.73 -12.11 -11.04
N HIS A 43 7.21 -12.71 -9.96
CA HIS A 43 5.79 -13.04 -9.80
C HIS A 43 5.09 -12.25 -8.69
N ASP A 44 5.82 -11.45 -7.93
CA ASP A 44 5.33 -10.84 -6.71
C ASP A 44 5.63 -9.34 -6.77
N GLU A 45 4.72 -8.62 -7.42
CA GLU A 45 4.79 -7.18 -7.61
C GLU A 45 4.52 -6.45 -6.30
N TRP A 46 5.54 -6.29 -5.46
CA TRP A 46 5.40 -5.58 -4.20
C TRP A 46 5.85 -4.12 -4.34
N ILE A 47 5.18 -3.23 -3.63
CA ILE A 47 5.51 -1.80 -3.55
C ILE A 47 5.53 -1.33 -2.10
N TRP A 48 6.45 -0.44 -1.78
CA TRP A 48 6.41 0.27 -0.51
C TRP A 48 5.47 1.46 -0.63
N VAL A 49 4.45 1.51 0.23
CA VAL A 49 3.62 2.71 0.41
C VAL A 49 4.05 3.38 1.71
N GLU A 50 4.37 4.65 1.59
CA GLU A 50 4.71 5.53 2.71
C GLU A 50 3.48 6.33 3.11
N GLY A 51 3.27 6.46 4.41
CA GLY A 51 2.18 7.27 4.91
C GLY A 51 2.11 7.37 6.43
N ILE A 52 1.06 8.00 6.90
CA ILE A 52 0.76 8.16 8.33
C ILE A 52 -0.32 7.16 8.70
N ARG A 53 -0.06 6.29 9.68
CA ARG A 53 -1.08 5.37 10.18
C ARG A 53 -2.23 6.16 10.78
N LEU A 54 -3.46 5.83 10.37
CA LEU A 54 -4.66 6.39 10.98
C LEU A 54 -5.20 5.38 12.00
N GLY A 55 -5.45 5.84 13.23
CA GLY A 55 -6.18 5.05 14.21
C GLY A 55 -7.66 4.94 13.84
N ARG A 56 -8.41 4.07 14.54
CA ARG A 56 -9.86 3.86 14.31
C ARG A 56 -10.71 5.14 14.44
N THR A 57 -10.18 6.15 15.14
CA THR A 57 -10.82 7.46 15.33
C THR A 57 -10.37 8.51 14.30
N GLY A 58 -9.62 8.11 13.26
CA GLY A 58 -9.04 9.03 12.27
C GLY A 58 -7.84 9.83 12.76
N ARG A 59 -7.42 9.64 14.02
CA ARG A 59 -6.23 10.31 14.57
C ARG A 59 -4.98 9.87 13.84
N ARG A 60 -4.17 10.85 13.42
CA ARG A 60 -2.85 10.64 12.83
C ARG A 60 -1.91 10.06 13.87
N GLY A 61 -1.41 8.87 13.60
CA GLY A 61 -0.41 8.17 14.40
C GLY A 61 0.99 8.35 13.83
N GLN A 62 1.80 7.30 13.96
CA GLN A 62 3.18 7.29 13.47
C GLN A 62 3.27 7.18 11.95
N GLN A 63 4.35 7.71 11.40
CA GLN A 63 4.75 7.44 10.02
C GLN A 63 5.08 5.95 9.87
N ALA A 64 4.66 5.37 8.75
CA ALA A 64 4.86 3.97 8.45
C ALA A 64 5.21 3.78 6.98
N GLN A 65 6.00 2.75 6.72
CA GLN A 65 6.25 2.21 5.40
C GLN A 65 5.68 0.79 5.37
N ILE A 66 4.78 0.52 4.44
CA ILE A 66 4.06 -0.76 4.37
C ILE A 66 4.26 -1.35 2.98
N LEU A 67 4.75 -2.59 2.96
CA LEU A 67 4.94 -3.35 1.74
C LEU A 67 3.63 -4.03 1.36
N ILE A 68 3.05 -3.63 0.22
CA ILE A 68 1.77 -4.14 -0.27
C ILE A 68 1.88 -4.70 -1.69
N ARG A 69 0.94 -5.54 -2.10
CA ARG A 69 0.81 -5.97 -3.50
C ARG A 69 0.46 -4.78 -4.38
N ALA A 70 1.13 -4.63 -5.52
CA ALA A 70 0.88 -3.59 -6.50
C ALA A 70 -0.55 -3.63 -7.04
N SER A 71 -1.15 -4.83 -7.13
CA SER A 71 -2.54 -5.02 -7.54
C SER A 71 -3.56 -4.26 -6.69
N LYS A 72 -3.22 -3.91 -5.45
CA LYS A 72 -4.05 -3.06 -4.58
C LYS A 72 -4.22 -1.63 -5.13
N LEU A 73 -3.25 -1.16 -5.91
CA LEU A 73 -3.23 0.19 -6.46
C LEU A 73 -3.57 0.22 -7.95
N LEU A 74 -3.92 -0.93 -8.53
CA LEU A 74 -4.48 -0.95 -9.86
C LEU A 74 -5.94 -0.46 -9.78
N PRO A 75 -6.39 0.37 -10.74
CA PRO A 75 -7.81 0.68 -10.86
C PRO A 75 -8.58 -0.63 -11.08
N GLU A 76 -9.74 -0.79 -10.43
CA GLU A 76 -10.61 -1.99 -10.57
C GLU A 76 -11.02 -2.26 -12.03
N ASP A 77 -10.88 -1.28 -12.94
CA ASP A 77 -11.22 -1.33 -14.36
C ASP A 77 -10.01 -1.36 -15.31
N ALA A 78 -8.86 -1.95 -14.94
CA ALA A 78 -7.81 -2.22 -15.91
C ALA A 78 -8.29 -3.34 -16.89
N PRO A 79 -8.49 -3.06 -18.19
CA PRO A 79 -8.94 -4.08 -19.13
C PRO A 79 -7.87 -5.17 -19.23
N ARG A 80 -8.30 -6.43 -19.07
CA ARG A 80 -7.48 -7.62 -19.33
C ARG A 80 -7.12 -7.73 -20.81
#